data_AF-A0A0Q6CAX5-F1
#
_entry.id   AF-A0A0Q6CAX5-F1
#
_cell.length_a   1.000
_cell.length_b   1.000
_cell.length_c   1.000
_cell.angle_alpha   90.00
_cell.angle_beta   90.00
_cell.angle_gamma   90.00
#
_symmetry.space_group_name_H-M   'P 1'
#
loop_
_entity.id
_entity.type
_entity.pdbx_description
1 polymer ?
#
loop_
_entity_poly.entity_id
_entity_poly.type
_entity_poly.pdbx_seq_one_letter_code
_entity_poly.pdbx_strand_id
1 'polypeptide(L)'
;MDGGLMFFEPEVRVGPLFYDRRPHQCCWPMWGDSRNIDTKRVCGAGVQVGSKVPYCPDHLERQRGPGSKSERSAPRVLLKLTEGGKA
;
A
#
# COMPACT_ATOMS: atom_id res chain seq x y z
N MET A 1 -5.35 -17.71 37.92
CA MET A 1 -5.93 -17.12 36.70
C MET A 1 -5.09 -15.93 36.36
N ASP A 2 -4.08 -16.11 35.50
CA ASP A 2 -3.18 -15.04 35.07
C ASP A 2 -3.57 -14.66 33.63
N GLY A 3 -4.27 -13.54 33.51
CA GLY A 3 -4.78 -13.01 32.25
C GLY A 3 -3.67 -12.23 31.54
N GLY A 4 -2.76 -12.94 30.89
CA GLY A 4 -1.77 -12.34 30.01
C GLY A 4 -2.48 -11.59 28.88
N LEU A 5 -2.43 -10.26 28.92
CA LEU A 5 -2.76 -9.41 27.76
C LEU A 5 -1.83 -9.83 26.63
N MET A 6 -2.36 -10.63 25.70
CA MET A 6 -1.73 -10.82 24.40
C MET A 6 -1.85 -9.48 23.67
N PHE A 7 -0.82 -8.65 23.80
CA PHE A 7 -0.59 -7.56 22.87
C PHE A 7 -0.41 -8.20 21.50
N PHE A 8 -1.49 -8.29 20.74
CA PHE A 8 -1.45 -8.55 19.32
C PHE A 8 -0.77 -7.33 18.72
N GLU A 9 0.57 -7.31 18.71
CA GLU A 9 1.31 -6.39 17.84
C GLU A 9 0.74 -6.64 16.44
N PRO A 10 0.11 -5.64 15.81
CA PRO A 10 -0.39 -5.84 14.46
C PRO A 10 0.86 -6.12 13.63
N GLU A 11 1.04 -7.39 13.23
CA GLU A 11 2.08 -7.77 12.29
C GLU A 11 2.02 -6.75 11.16
N VAL A 12 3.01 -5.85 11.11
CA VAL A 12 3.12 -4.88 10.05
C VAL A 12 3.29 -5.74 8.82
N ARG A 13 2.21 -5.98 8.09
CA ARG A 13 2.19 -6.87 6.92
C ARG A 13 3.06 -6.20 5.87
N VAL A 14 4.35 -6.49 5.92
CA VAL A 14 5.28 -6.04 4.92
C VAL A 14 4.97 -6.87 3.69
N GLY A 15 4.37 -6.25 2.67
CA GLY A 15 4.01 -6.96 1.45
C GLY A 15 5.25 -7.57 0.73
N PRO A 16 5.03 -8.48 -0.23
CA PRO A 16 6.11 -9.23 -0.87
C PRO A 16 7.04 -8.33 -1.67
N LEU A 17 8.25 -8.81 -1.97
CA LEU A 17 9.10 -8.17 -2.97
C LEU A 17 8.36 -8.14 -4.31
N PHE A 18 8.66 -7.14 -5.14
CA PHE A 18 7.99 -6.93 -6.42
C PHE A 18 8.08 -8.18 -7.31
N TYR A 19 9.25 -8.82 -7.36
CA TYR A 19 9.48 -10.02 -8.16
C TYR A 19 8.88 -11.31 -7.57
N ASP A 20 8.64 -11.35 -6.26
CA ASP A 20 8.02 -12.51 -5.57
C ASP A 20 6.48 -12.45 -5.54
N ARG A 21 5.90 -11.41 -6.14
CA ARG A 21 4.45 -11.18 -6.14
C ARG A 21 3.71 -12.27 -6.93
N ARG A 22 2.72 -12.89 -6.29
CA ARG A 22 1.82 -13.88 -6.94
C ARG A 22 0.78 -13.20 -7.84
N PRO A 23 0.20 -13.92 -8.83
CA PRO A 23 -0.77 -13.35 -9.78
C PRO A 23 -2.02 -12.72 -9.14
N HIS A 24 -2.47 -13.24 -7.99
CA HIS A 24 -3.65 -12.74 -7.27
C HIS A 24 -3.33 -11.73 -6.17
N GLN A 25 -2.15 -11.09 -6.23
CA GLN A 25 -1.71 -10.10 -5.25
C GLN A 25 -1.57 -8.70 -5.86
N CYS A 26 -1.90 -7.70 -5.05
CA CYS A 26 -1.86 -6.31 -5.42
C CYS A 26 -0.43 -5.87 -5.73
N CYS A 27 -0.22 -5.28 -6.91
CA CYS A 27 1.08 -4.77 -7.35
C CYS A 27 1.31 -3.29 -7.01
N TRP A 28 0.55 -2.72 -6.08
CA TRP A 28 0.71 -1.30 -5.74
C TRP A 28 2.09 -1.05 -5.14
N PRO A 29 2.89 -0.13 -5.70
CA PRO A 29 4.24 0.14 -5.23
C PRO A 29 4.20 0.93 -3.92
N MET A 30 4.93 0.45 -2.90
CA MET A 30 5.06 1.14 -1.61
C MET A 30 6.32 2.02 -1.51
N TRP A 31 6.98 2.30 -2.63
CA TRP A 31 8.32 2.93 -2.67
C TRP A 31 8.41 4.21 -3.52
N GLY A 32 7.27 4.77 -3.91
CA GLY A 32 7.21 5.99 -4.74
C GLY A 32 7.98 5.83 -6.06
N ASP A 33 8.76 6.85 -6.42
CA ASP A 33 9.49 6.95 -7.70
C ASP A 33 10.93 6.36 -7.67
N SER A 34 11.24 5.50 -6.69
CA SER A 34 12.59 4.90 -6.62
C SER A 34 12.87 4.00 -7.82
N ARG A 35 14.04 4.20 -8.46
CA ARG A 35 14.47 3.46 -9.66
C ARG A 35 14.99 2.05 -9.40
N ASN A 36 15.49 1.74 -8.20
CA ASN A 36 15.93 0.39 -7.83
C ASN A 36 14.74 -0.42 -7.35
N ILE A 37 14.40 -1.52 -8.02
CA ILE A 37 13.19 -2.32 -7.78
C ILE A 37 13.45 -3.66 -7.07
N ASP A 38 14.68 -4.17 -7.08
CA ASP A 38 15.04 -5.51 -6.57
C ASP A 38 14.69 -5.73 -5.10
N THR A 39 14.82 -4.68 -4.29
CA THR A 39 14.54 -4.72 -2.84
C THR A 39 13.17 -4.14 -2.50
N LYS A 40 12.38 -3.81 -3.50
CA LYS A 40 11.15 -3.04 -3.30
C LYS A 40 9.94 -3.94 -3.13
N ARG A 41 9.01 -3.48 -2.31
CA ARG A 41 7.87 -4.27 -1.83
C ARG A 41 6.55 -3.69 -2.24
N VAL A 42 5.68 -4.53 -2.79
CA VAL A 42 4.33 -4.14 -3.19
C VAL A 42 3.35 -4.40 -2.05
N CYS A 43 2.15 -3.83 -2.13
CA CYS A 43 1.09 -4.06 -1.15
C CYS A 43 0.84 -5.56 -0.88
N GLY A 44 0.75 -6.39 -1.92
CA GLY A 44 0.57 -7.84 -1.75
C GLY A 44 -0.82 -8.29 -1.30
N ALA A 45 -1.74 -7.38 -1.00
CA ALA A 45 -3.12 -7.71 -0.64
C ALA A 45 -3.84 -8.46 -1.76
N GLY A 46 -4.82 -9.30 -1.43
CA GLY A 46 -5.58 -10.05 -2.42
C GLY A 46 -6.28 -9.13 -3.43
N VAL A 47 -6.21 -9.47 -4.71
CA VAL A 47 -7.04 -8.86 -5.76
C VAL A 47 -8.25 -9.74 -6.03
N GLN A 48 -9.34 -9.14 -6.48
CA GLN A 48 -10.54 -9.90 -6.84
C GLN A 48 -10.24 -10.86 -8.00
N VAL A 49 -10.67 -12.12 -7.86
CA VAL A 49 -10.51 -13.16 -8.88
C VAL A 49 -11.29 -12.74 -10.13
N GLY A 50 -10.62 -12.73 -11.29
CA GLY A 50 -11.21 -12.26 -12.55
C GLY A 50 -11.06 -10.75 -12.81
N SER A 51 -10.48 -9.98 -11.86
CA SER A 51 -10.15 -8.58 -12.11
C SER A 51 -9.08 -8.47 -13.21
N LYS A 52 -9.34 -7.65 -14.24
CA LYS A 52 -8.34 -7.26 -15.24
C LYS A 52 -7.29 -6.29 -14.70
N VAL A 53 -7.46 -5.81 -13.47
CA VAL A 53 -6.61 -4.79 -12.85
C VAL A 53 -5.84 -5.39 -11.66
N PRO A 54 -4.51 -5.23 -11.59
CA PRO A 54 -3.66 -5.88 -10.60
C PRO A 54 -3.61 -5.16 -9.24
N TYR A 55 -4.67 -4.44 -8.85
CA TYR A 55 -4.76 -3.67 -7.60
C TYR A 55 -5.89 -4.17 -6.70
N CYS A 56 -5.67 -4.12 -5.37
CA CYS A 56 -6.74 -4.31 -4.41
C CYS A 56 -7.69 -3.09 -4.41
N PRO A 57 -8.90 -3.20 -3.84
CA PRO A 57 -9.89 -2.12 -3.87
C PRO A 57 -9.35 -0.76 -3.39
N ASP A 58 -8.66 -0.70 -2.24
CA ASP A 58 -8.11 0.56 -1.69
C ASP A 58 -7.13 1.26 -2.65
N HIS A 59 -6.23 0.47 -3.24
CA HIS A 59 -5.24 0.99 -4.18
C HIS A 59 -5.84 1.29 -5.56
N LEU A 60 -6.92 0.62 -5.95
CA LEU A 60 -7.67 0.96 -7.15
C LEU A 60 -8.36 2.32 -7.00
N GLU A 61 -8.97 2.58 -5.84
CA GLU A 61 -9.56 3.89 -5.54
C GLU A 61 -8.51 4.99 -5.54
N ARG A 62 -7.35 4.75 -4.92
CA ARG A 62 -6.20 5.68 -5.00
C ARG A 62 -5.74 5.91 -6.43
N GLN A 63 -5.68 4.86 -7.26
CA GLN A 63 -5.35 5.02 -8.68
C GLN A 63 -6.35 5.91 -9.41
N ARG A 64 -7.63 5.91 -9.03
CA ARG A 64 -8.68 6.69 -9.70
C ARG A 64 -8.84 8.11 -9.15
N GLY A 65 -8.27 8.38 -7.97
CA GLY A 65 -8.34 9.68 -7.33
C GLY A 65 -7.68 10.81 -8.14
N PRO A 66 -8.05 12.08 -7.88
CA PRO A 66 -7.39 13.23 -8.47
C PRO A 66 -5.92 13.35 -8.03
N GLY A 67 -5.09 14.03 -8.84
CA GLY A 67 -3.67 14.26 -8.57
C GLY A 67 -2.70 13.43 -9.41
N SER A 68 -1.43 13.81 -9.36
CA SER A 68 -0.31 13.14 -10.04
C SER A 68 -0.11 11.71 -9.52
N LYS A 69 0.61 10.88 -10.28
CA LYS A 69 0.92 9.50 -9.86
C LYS A 69 1.62 9.45 -8.49
N SER A 70 2.53 10.39 -8.26
CA SER A 70 3.29 10.52 -7.01
C SER A 70 2.40 10.94 -5.83
N GLU A 71 1.44 11.84 -6.05
CA GLU A 71 0.46 12.28 -5.04
C GLU A 71 -0.46 11.13 -4.59
N ARG A 72 -0.95 10.33 -5.54
CA ARG A 72 -1.80 9.15 -5.26
C ARG A 72 -1.06 8.05 -4.49
N SER A 73 0.25 7.95 -4.71
CA SER A 73 1.12 6.95 -4.07
C SER A 73 1.64 7.40 -2.71
N ALA A 74 1.46 8.66 -2.33
CA ALA A 74 1.91 9.16 -1.05
C ALA A 74 1.13 8.51 0.12
N PRO A 75 1.79 8.19 1.24
CA PRO A 75 1.09 7.75 2.44
C PRO A 75 0.13 8.85 2.92
N ARG A 76 -1.10 8.47 3.31
CA ARG A 76 -2.19 9.40 3.68
C ARG A 76 -1.82 10.37 4.81
N VAL A 77 -0.83 10.01 5.64
CA VAL A 77 -0.28 10.89 6.68
C VAL A 77 0.30 12.19 6.09
N LEU A 78 0.90 12.14 4.89
CA LEU A 78 1.49 13.33 4.26
C LEU A 78 0.43 14.24 3.62
N LEU A 79 -0.69 13.69 3.13
CA LEU A 79 -1.80 14.49 2.57
C LEU A 79 -2.47 15.34 3.65
N LYS A 80 -2.53 14.86 4.90
CA LYS A 80 -3.08 15.64 6.02
C LYS A 80 -2.21 16.84 6.42
N LEU A 81 -0.92 16.84 6.10
CA LEU A 81 -0.02 17.95 6.43
C LEU A 81 -0.16 19.12 5.44
N THR A 82 -0.59 18.86 4.20
CA THR A 82 -0.82 19.92 3.20
C THR A 82 -2.14 20.67 3.41
N GLU A 83 -3.11 20.08 4.11
CA GLU A 83 -4.41 20.73 4.40
C GLU A 83 -4.40 21.55 5.70
N GLY A 84 -3.33 21.44 6.52
CA GLY A 84 -3.17 22.18 7.78
C GLY A 84 -2.34 23.47 7.70
N GLY A 85 -1.79 23.80 6.53
CA GLY A 85 -0.91 24.96 6.32
C GLY A 85 -1.66 26.19 5.82
N LYS A 86 -2.66 26.68 6.57
CA LYS A 86 -3.18 28.04 6.40
C LYS A 86 -2.72 28.87 7.60
N ALA A 87 -1.61 29.58 7.42
CA ALA A 87 -1.21 30.72 8.24
C ALA A 87 -1.07 31.93 7.31
#